data_AF-A0A1G6LPA2-F1
#
_entry.id   AF-A0A1G6LPA2-F1
#
_cell.length_a   1.000
_cell.length_b   1.000
_cell.length_c   1.000
_cell.angle_alpha   90.00
_cell.angle_beta   90.00
_cell.angle_gamma   90.00
#
_symmetry.space_group_name_H-M   'P 1'
#
loop_
_entity.id
_entity.type
_entity.pdbx_description
1 polymer ?
#
loop_
_entity_poly.entity_id
_entity_poly.type
_entity_poly.pdbx_seq_one_letter_code
_entity_poly.pdbx_strand_id
1 'polypeptide(L)'
;MRKYFIILLILLLSLFGFSEDIRKTLVVYTTGNANDATVLRESIASRLNSQGKYRVVTSNDFLYRDVIEKIRGNNTKALKGIDADALIFVEIYDTFEEKKYNKDIEQYYWEYNIWVNYKLIDINTAEVEENQRFMGRGTSYIDGFKSSFSANREARDYAISSVSSNIVTKLNALFKIKANIISDIIDDFVKIDRGRNAGIYEGMVFQFASSVNMGNERRTILDGKLYVKEVREETAILRIAEYPTRFRVSNASYVLENPYMNPFRGRVNIYYTNFNSSESGLGFKFGMDNYEGFYFAFDFNFDIASDQLDTFTGIELGYMIYANNMSVTPNIDLGVKTSFKSNYPTQIFNSFYLSPGAMMEYKLTKNIGFFAETTYIFDFPIKNETNVTPLSPENGLKINIGTEFMF
;
A
#
# COMPACT_ATOMS: atom_id res chain seq x y z
N MET A 1 -52.43 -30.03 -9.80
CA MET A 1 -51.90 -28.64 -9.84
C MET A 1 -51.15 -28.22 -8.57
N ARG A 2 -51.71 -28.36 -7.35
CA ARG A 2 -51.05 -27.97 -6.08
C ARG A 2 -49.63 -28.53 -5.86
N LYS A 3 -49.38 -29.81 -6.17
CA LYS A 3 -48.05 -30.44 -6.02
C LYS A 3 -46.98 -29.84 -6.95
N TYR A 4 -47.34 -29.53 -8.20
CA TYR A 4 -46.42 -28.91 -9.16
C TYR A 4 -46.09 -27.46 -8.78
N PHE A 5 -47.05 -26.74 -8.19
CA PHE A 5 -46.83 -25.39 -7.68
C PHE A 5 -45.87 -25.36 -6.49
N ILE A 6 -45.96 -26.35 -5.58
CA ILE A 6 -45.04 -26.49 -4.45
C ILE A 6 -43.63 -26.82 -4.93
N ILE A 7 -43.48 -27.73 -5.90
CA ILE A 7 -42.18 -28.07 -6.49
C ILE A 7 -41.57 -26.84 -7.18
N LEU A 8 -42.37 -26.08 -7.93
CA LEU A 8 -41.93 -24.82 -8.57
C LEU A 8 -41.50 -23.78 -7.53
N LEU A 9 -42.24 -23.64 -6.43
CA LEU A 9 -41.91 -22.71 -5.34
C LEU A 9 -40.61 -23.10 -4.62
N ILE A 10 -40.39 -24.40 -4.37
CA ILE A 10 -39.14 -24.91 -3.79
C ILE A 10 -37.98 -24.72 -4.77
N LEU A 11 -38.19 -24.92 -6.06
CA LEU A 11 -37.19 -24.65 -7.10
C LEU A 11 -36.85 -23.15 -7.16
N LEU A 12 -37.85 -22.27 -7.11
CA LEU A 12 -37.67 -20.83 -7.05
C LEU A 12 -36.93 -20.39 -5.78
N LEU A 13 -37.29 -20.95 -4.62
CA LEU A 13 -36.58 -20.70 -3.35
C LEU A 13 -35.14 -21.23 -3.37
N SER A 14 -34.87 -22.34 -4.07
CA SER A 14 -33.50 -22.85 -4.27
C SER A 14 -32.68 -22.02 -5.25
N LEU A 15 -33.32 -21.27 -6.16
CA LEU A 15 -32.66 -20.27 -7.00
C LEU A 15 -32.30 -19.00 -6.22
N PHE A 16 -33.01 -18.72 -5.11
CA PHE A 16 -32.63 -17.74 -4.09
C PHE A 16 -31.73 -18.38 -3.02
N GLY A 17 -30.73 -19.17 -3.43
CA GLY A 17 -29.71 -19.64 -2.52
C GLY A 17 -29.10 -18.45 -1.80
N PHE A 18 -29.42 -18.29 -0.51
CA PHE A 18 -28.85 -17.22 0.30
C PHE A 18 -27.35 -17.46 0.37
N SER A 19 -26.61 -16.57 -0.26
CA SER A 19 -25.16 -16.48 -0.15
C SER A 19 -24.86 -16.23 1.34
N GLU A 20 -24.24 -17.21 2.01
CA GLU A 20 -23.95 -17.13 3.44
C GLU A 20 -22.75 -16.22 3.66
N ASP A 21 -22.91 -15.19 4.49
CA ASP A 21 -21.80 -14.29 4.83
C ASP A 21 -20.89 -14.99 5.84
N ILE A 22 -19.80 -15.56 5.33
CA ILE A 22 -18.80 -16.32 6.09
C ILE A 22 -17.65 -15.44 6.63
N ARG A 23 -17.78 -14.10 6.57
CA ARG A 23 -16.78 -13.19 7.14
C ARG A 23 -16.65 -13.42 8.63
N LYS A 24 -15.40 -13.36 9.12
CA LYS A 24 -15.11 -13.40 10.55
C LYS A 24 -15.78 -12.23 11.25
N THR A 25 -16.58 -12.55 12.26
CA THR A 25 -17.27 -11.58 13.11
C THR A 25 -16.40 -11.27 14.31
N LEU A 26 -16.01 -10.00 14.42
CA LEU A 26 -15.08 -9.50 15.43
C LEU A 26 -15.78 -8.52 16.37
N VAL A 27 -15.52 -8.67 17.65
CA VAL A 27 -15.91 -7.69 18.67
C VAL A 27 -14.70 -6.88 19.05
N VAL A 28 -14.83 -5.56 19.10
CA VAL A 28 -13.78 -4.66 19.59
C VAL A 28 -14.11 -4.17 21.00
N TYR A 29 -13.23 -4.44 21.95
CA TYR A 29 -13.33 -3.96 23.31
C TYR A 29 -12.04 -3.26 23.75
N THR A 30 -12.19 -2.12 24.41
CA THR A 30 -11.08 -1.30 24.90
C THR A 30 -11.27 -0.93 26.37
N THR A 31 -10.21 -0.91 27.15
CA THR A 31 -10.20 -0.45 28.55
C THR A 31 -9.02 0.49 28.82
N GLY A 32 -9.10 1.28 29.88
CA GLY A 32 -8.09 2.27 30.27
C GLY A 32 -8.69 3.67 30.41
N ASN A 33 -7.94 4.71 30.07
CA ASN A 33 -8.46 6.10 30.01
C ASN A 33 -9.72 6.14 29.14
N ALA A 34 -10.85 6.61 29.70
CA ALA A 34 -12.16 6.49 29.06
C ALA A 34 -12.25 7.20 27.70
N ASN A 35 -11.60 8.37 27.58
CA ASN A 35 -11.60 9.14 26.34
C ASN A 35 -10.77 8.44 25.26
N ASP A 36 -9.57 7.95 25.60
CA ASP A 36 -8.68 7.28 24.65
C ASP A 36 -9.21 5.91 24.25
N ALA A 37 -9.75 5.15 25.20
CA ALA A 37 -10.34 3.84 24.97
C ALA A 37 -11.50 3.95 23.96
N THR A 38 -12.41 4.91 24.16
CA THR A 38 -13.56 5.09 23.26
C THR A 38 -13.13 5.42 21.83
N VAL A 39 -12.21 6.39 21.67
CA VAL A 39 -11.71 6.80 20.35
C VAL A 39 -10.92 5.68 19.69
N LEU A 40 -10.11 4.94 20.45
CA LEU A 40 -9.37 3.79 19.95
C LEU A 40 -10.30 2.66 19.47
N ARG A 41 -11.35 2.35 20.23
CA ARG A 41 -12.37 1.35 19.86
C ARG A 41 -13.03 1.73 18.54
N GLU A 42 -13.48 2.96 18.42
CA GLU A 42 -14.14 3.47 17.22
C GLU A 42 -13.20 3.50 16.02
N SER A 43 -11.94 3.89 16.23
CA SER A 43 -10.92 3.88 15.20
C SER A 43 -10.63 2.47 14.69
N ILE A 44 -10.47 1.49 15.57
CA ILE A 44 -10.28 0.07 15.19
C ILE A 44 -11.53 -0.44 14.44
N ALA A 45 -12.72 -0.23 15.00
CA ALA A 45 -13.97 -0.72 14.41
C ALA A 45 -14.22 -0.11 13.02
N SER A 46 -13.99 1.20 12.86
CA SER A 46 -14.12 1.90 11.59
C SER A 46 -13.13 1.36 10.54
N ARG A 47 -11.87 1.13 10.93
CA ARG A 47 -10.86 0.55 10.03
C ARG A 47 -11.18 -0.89 9.60
N LEU A 48 -11.67 -1.72 10.52
CA LEU A 48 -12.08 -3.09 10.20
C LEU A 48 -13.33 -3.12 9.28
N ASN A 49 -14.31 -2.25 9.56
CA ASN A 49 -15.52 -2.14 8.74
C ASN A 49 -15.23 -1.58 7.33
N SER A 50 -14.41 -0.54 7.23
CA SER A 50 -14.08 0.10 5.94
C SER A 50 -13.33 -0.80 4.97
N GLN A 51 -12.60 -1.81 5.48
CA GLN A 51 -11.97 -2.83 4.62
C GLN A 51 -12.98 -3.82 4.02
N GLY A 52 -14.18 -3.98 4.60
CA GLY A 52 -15.16 -4.97 4.15
C GLY A 52 -14.80 -6.44 4.45
N LYS A 53 -13.59 -6.69 4.96
CA LYS A 53 -13.07 -8.03 5.26
C LYS A 53 -13.72 -8.71 6.47
N TYR A 54 -14.12 -7.92 7.46
CA TYR A 54 -14.68 -8.41 8.72
C TYR A 54 -16.10 -7.90 8.92
N ARG A 55 -16.87 -8.63 9.72
CA ARG A 55 -18.07 -8.10 10.37
C ARG A 55 -17.66 -7.57 11.73
N VAL A 56 -17.97 -6.32 12.06
CA VAL A 56 -17.61 -5.75 13.36
C VAL A 56 -18.87 -5.49 14.18
N VAL A 57 -18.88 -6.01 15.41
CA VAL A 57 -19.91 -5.71 16.40
C VAL A 57 -19.35 -4.70 17.40
N THR A 58 -20.05 -3.58 17.58
CA THR A 58 -19.67 -2.54 18.56
C THR A 58 -20.53 -2.62 19.81
N SER A 59 -19.91 -2.30 20.95
CA SER A 59 -20.32 -2.68 22.30
C SER A 59 -21.46 -1.87 22.94
N ASN A 60 -22.46 -1.40 22.20
CA ASN A 60 -23.56 -0.62 22.80
C ASN A 60 -24.63 -1.46 23.52
N ASP A 61 -24.49 -2.79 23.58
CA ASP A 61 -25.45 -3.65 24.29
C ASP A 61 -24.96 -4.03 25.70
N PHE A 62 -25.84 -3.76 26.68
CA PHE A 62 -25.73 -3.97 28.13
C PHE A 62 -25.23 -5.36 28.62
N LEU A 63 -24.94 -6.30 27.72
CA LEU A 63 -24.51 -7.68 27.98
C LEU A 63 -23.02 -7.83 28.38
N TYR A 64 -22.19 -6.80 28.20
CA TYR A 64 -20.72 -6.93 28.31
C TYR A 64 -20.12 -6.76 29.72
N ARG A 65 -20.84 -6.15 30.68
CA ARG A 65 -20.30 -5.97 32.04
C ARG A 65 -20.00 -7.30 32.73
N ASP A 66 -20.82 -8.30 32.46
CA ASP A 66 -20.66 -9.68 32.93
C ASP A 66 -19.52 -10.44 32.25
N VAL A 67 -19.20 -10.10 30.99
CA VAL A 67 -18.10 -10.69 30.23
C VAL A 67 -16.75 -10.23 30.80
N ILE A 68 -16.65 -8.97 31.20
CA ILE A 68 -15.44 -8.36 31.78
C ILE A 68 -15.07 -8.99 33.13
N GLU A 69 -16.04 -9.20 34.03
CA GLU A 69 -15.78 -9.85 35.32
C GLU A 69 -15.32 -11.30 35.14
N LYS A 70 -15.80 -11.98 34.10
CA LYS A 70 -15.51 -13.40 33.85
C LYS A 70 -14.20 -13.64 33.09
N ILE A 71 -13.78 -12.71 32.21
CA ILE A 71 -12.44 -12.70 31.59
C ILE A 71 -11.35 -12.43 32.63
N ARG A 72 -11.58 -11.53 33.60
CA ARG A 72 -10.64 -11.30 34.72
C ARG A 72 -10.56 -12.48 35.70
N GLY A 73 -11.60 -13.32 35.74
CA GLY A 73 -11.71 -14.48 36.65
C GLY A 73 -11.34 -15.85 36.06
N ASN A 74 -10.75 -15.93 34.85
CA ASN A 74 -10.39 -17.21 34.20
C ASN A 74 -11.57 -18.17 33.94
N ASN A 75 -12.79 -17.66 33.74
CA ASN A 75 -13.98 -18.51 33.62
C ASN A 75 -14.48 -18.57 32.15
N THR A 76 -14.01 -19.58 31.42
CA THR A 76 -14.21 -19.79 29.97
C THR A 76 -15.65 -20.06 29.52
N LYS A 77 -16.56 -20.36 30.45
CA LYS A 77 -17.99 -20.62 30.13
C LYS A 77 -18.81 -19.37 29.79
N ALA A 78 -18.24 -18.18 29.93
CA ALA A 78 -18.94 -16.89 29.88
C ALA A 78 -19.14 -16.28 28.49
N LEU A 79 -18.36 -16.71 27.50
CA LEU A 79 -18.33 -16.09 26.17
C LEU A 79 -19.36 -16.68 25.19
N LYS A 80 -19.99 -17.81 25.53
CA LYS A 80 -20.91 -18.60 24.68
C LYS A 80 -22.25 -17.93 24.32
N GLY A 81 -22.42 -16.64 24.59
CA GLY A 81 -23.61 -15.85 24.25
C GLY A 81 -23.36 -14.70 23.28
N ILE A 82 -22.11 -14.51 22.85
CA ILE A 82 -21.74 -13.47 21.90
C ILE A 82 -21.75 -14.10 20.50
N ASP A 83 -22.57 -13.57 19.59
CA ASP A 83 -22.59 -13.97 18.17
C ASP A 83 -21.39 -13.35 17.43
N ALA A 84 -20.19 -13.85 17.75
CA ALA A 84 -18.95 -13.45 17.11
C ALA A 84 -17.90 -14.57 17.19
N ASP A 85 -16.94 -14.55 16.27
CA ASP A 85 -15.83 -15.50 16.21
C ASP A 85 -14.73 -15.16 17.22
N ALA A 86 -14.36 -13.89 17.33
CA ALA A 86 -13.24 -13.46 18.17
C ALA A 86 -13.45 -12.09 18.82
N LEU A 87 -12.84 -11.91 19.99
CA LEU A 87 -12.77 -10.67 20.75
C LEU A 87 -11.39 -10.04 20.60
N ILE A 88 -11.36 -8.82 20.10
CA ILE A 88 -10.21 -7.92 20.12
C ILE A 88 -10.27 -7.14 21.44
N PHE A 89 -9.43 -7.53 22.39
CA PHE A 89 -9.31 -6.85 23.68
C PHE A 89 -8.08 -5.95 23.67
N VAL A 90 -8.26 -4.66 23.95
CA VAL A 90 -7.16 -3.68 23.99
C VAL A 90 -7.18 -2.93 25.33
N GLU A 91 -6.10 -3.03 26.08
CA GLU A 91 -5.92 -2.33 27.35
C GLU A 91 -4.89 -1.23 27.18
N ILE A 92 -5.31 0.03 27.37
CA ILE A 92 -4.42 1.17 27.48
C ILE A 92 -3.85 1.16 28.90
N TYR A 93 -2.55 0.89 29.00
CA TYR A 93 -1.87 0.81 30.30
C TYR A 93 -1.05 2.06 30.62
N ASP A 94 -0.69 2.87 29.61
CA ASP A 94 0.02 4.12 29.81
C ASP A 94 -0.24 5.12 28.67
N THR A 95 -0.17 6.40 28.99
CA THR A 95 -0.30 7.53 28.07
C THR A 95 0.62 8.66 28.52
N PHE A 96 1.35 9.26 27.59
CA PHE A 96 2.24 10.37 27.88
C PHE A 96 2.04 11.48 26.85
N GLU A 97 1.91 12.70 27.34
CA GLU A 97 1.82 13.89 26.49
C GLU A 97 2.84 14.94 26.93
N GLU A 98 3.49 15.58 25.96
CA GLU A 98 4.46 16.62 26.22
C GLU A 98 4.42 17.68 25.14
N LYS A 99 4.47 18.95 25.56
CA LYS A 99 4.68 20.09 24.68
C LYS A 99 6.18 20.36 24.55
N LYS A 100 6.71 20.26 23.33
CA LYS A 100 8.11 20.46 23.01
C LYS A 100 8.29 21.69 22.10
N TYR A 101 9.52 22.20 22.05
CA TYR A 101 9.91 23.28 21.13
C TYR A 101 10.92 22.75 20.12
N ASN A 102 10.63 22.89 18.83
CA ASN A 102 11.57 22.60 17.77
C ASN A 102 12.36 23.87 17.44
N LYS A 103 13.67 23.85 17.70
CA LYS A 103 14.55 25.00 17.45
C LYS A 103 14.77 25.26 15.96
N ASP A 104 14.73 24.22 15.13
CA ASP A 104 15.09 24.33 13.70
C ASP A 104 14.03 25.07 12.89
N ILE A 105 12.76 24.94 13.29
CA ILE A 105 11.61 25.61 12.65
C ILE A 105 10.93 26.61 13.58
N GLU A 106 11.54 26.89 14.74
CA GLU A 106 11.09 27.82 15.77
C GLU A 106 9.61 27.63 16.22
N GLN A 107 9.11 26.40 16.21
CA GLN A 107 7.71 26.09 16.52
C GLN A 107 7.56 25.15 17.71
N TYR A 108 6.52 25.38 18.52
CA TYR A 108 6.08 24.42 19.52
C TYR A 108 5.27 23.30 18.87
N TYR A 109 5.38 22.10 19.42
CA TYR A 109 4.57 20.96 19.01
C TYR A 109 4.15 20.12 20.21
N TRP A 110 3.06 19.38 20.03
CA TRP A 110 2.66 18.34 20.96
C TRP A 110 3.15 16.99 20.46
N GLU A 111 3.69 16.22 21.38
CA GLU A 111 3.96 14.81 21.21
C GLU A 111 3.04 14.02 22.15
N TYR A 112 2.34 13.04 21.59
CA TYR A 112 1.46 12.16 22.33
C TYR A 112 1.87 10.72 22.09
N ASN A 113 2.08 9.97 23.16
CA ASN A 113 2.41 8.55 23.15
C ASN A 113 1.33 7.77 23.90
N ILE A 114 0.91 6.65 23.33
CA ILE A 114 -0.05 5.72 23.93
C ILE A 114 0.52 4.32 23.88
N TRP A 115 0.47 3.61 25.01
CA TRP A 115 0.90 2.23 25.09
C TRP A 115 -0.26 1.32 25.42
N VAL A 116 -0.39 0.26 24.62
CA VAL A 116 -1.51 -0.68 24.73
C VAL A 116 -1.04 -2.12 24.76
N ASN A 117 -1.83 -2.95 25.44
CA ASN A 117 -1.75 -4.39 25.41
C ASN A 117 -2.93 -4.93 24.61
N TYR A 118 -2.65 -5.58 23.49
CA TYR A 118 -3.62 -6.17 22.58
C TYR A 118 -3.68 -7.68 22.79
N LYS A 119 -4.90 -8.22 22.84
CA LYS A 119 -5.18 -9.66 22.85
C LYS A 119 -6.25 -10.00 21.83
N LEU A 120 -6.04 -11.10 21.11
CA LEU A 120 -7.07 -11.77 20.32
C LEU A 120 -7.54 -13.00 21.09
N ILE A 121 -8.84 -13.11 21.32
CA ILE A 121 -9.43 -14.19 22.10
C ILE A 121 -10.49 -14.87 21.25
N ASP A 122 -10.37 -16.17 21.00
CA ASP A 122 -11.43 -16.96 20.37
C ASP A 122 -12.62 -17.04 21.32
N ILE A 123 -13.82 -16.70 20.84
CA ILE A 123 -15.03 -16.62 21.68
C ILE A 123 -15.57 -18.02 22.04
N ASN A 124 -15.38 -19.00 21.18
CA ASN A 124 -15.87 -20.37 21.37
C ASN A 124 -15.01 -21.14 22.38
N THR A 125 -13.70 -20.96 22.34
CA THR A 125 -12.73 -21.67 23.19
C THR A 125 -12.31 -20.85 24.41
N ALA A 126 -12.47 -19.52 24.35
CA ALA A 126 -11.92 -18.56 25.32
C ALA A 126 -10.38 -18.58 25.41
N GLU A 127 -9.70 -19.15 24.41
CA GLU A 127 -8.25 -19.17 24.35
C GLU A 127 -7.70 -17.86 23.79
N VAL A 128 -6.56 -17.42 24.32
CA VAL A 128 -5.83 -16.26 23.80
C VAL A 128 -5.00 -16.72 22.61
N GLU A 129 -5.44 -16.37 21.41
CA GLU A 129 -4.76 -16.72 20.15
C GLU A 129 -3.52 -15.86 19.93
N GLU A 130 -3.54 -14.60 20.37
CA GLU A 130 -2.44 -13.64 20.20
C GLU A 130 -2.41 -12.67 21.39
N ASN A 131 -1.21 -12.26 21.81
CA ASN A 131 -1.00 -11.26 22.85
C ASN A 131 0.24 -10.43 22.53
N GLN A 132 0.08 -9.13 22.30
CA GLN A 132 1.16 -8.25 21.86
C GLN A 132 1.00 -6.84 22.41
N ARG A 133 2.12 -6.15 22.67
CA ARG A 133 2.12 -4.73 23.05
C ARG A 133 2.38 -3.84 21.84
N PHE A 134 1.67 -2.72 21.78
CA PHE A 134 1.87 -1.68 20.77
C PHE A 134 2.11 -0.33 21.43
N MET A 135 2.89 0.51 20.76
CA MET A 135 3.07 1.93 21.07
C MET A 135 2.63 2.75 19.86
N GLY A 136 1.76 3.72 20.07
CA GLY A 136 1.44 4.76 19.10
C GLY A 136 2.12 6.05 19.49
N ARG A 137 2.65 6.75 18.48
CA ARG A 137 3.18 8.11 18.63
C ARG A 137 2.51 9.01 17.60
N GLY A 138 2.15 10.21 18.04
CA GLY A 138 1.63 11.26 17.17
C GLY A 138 2.25 12.60 17.51
N THR A 139 2.43 13.41 16.48
CA THR A 139 3.06 14.73 16.57
C THR A 139 2.24 15.73 15.79
N SER A 140 1.98 16.90 16.38
CA SER A 140 1.38 18.02 15.65
C SER A 140 1.94 19.35 16.14
N TYR A 141 2.25 20.22 15.18
CA TYR A 141 2.80 21.55 15.43
C TYR A 141 1.71 22.57 15.75
N ILE A 142 2.08 23.59 16.51
CA ILE A 142 1.28 24.78 16.77
C ILE A 142 1.71 25.82 15.73
N ASP A 143 0.75 26.36 15.00
CA ASP A 143 0.98 27.35 13.96
C ASP A 143 -0.06 28.49 14.01
N GLY A 144 0.01 29.45 13.09
CA GLY A 144 -0.89 30.60 13.04
C GLY A 144 -2.38 30.25 12.85
N PHE A 145 -2.68 29.04 12.37
CA PHE A 145 -4.03 28.54 12.12
C PHE A 145 -4.44 27.41 13.08
N LYS A 146 -3.49 26.80 13.80
CA LYS A 146 -3.70 25.66 14.70
C LYS A 146 -3.34 26.00 16.14
N SER A 147 -4.37 26.11 16.98
CA SER A 147 -4.19 26.36 18.42
C SER A 147 -3.50 25.20 19.14
N SER A 148 -2.89 25.47 20.31
CA SER A 148 -2.27 24.45 21.15
C SER A 148 -3.20 23.29 21.50
N PHE A 149 -4.48 23.59 21.77
CA PHE A 149 -5.49 22.56 22.05
C PHE A 149 -5.77 21.69 20.81
N SER A 150 -5.90 22.31 19.64
CA SER A 150 -6.13 21.59 18.39
C SER A 150 -4.94 20.70 18.02
N ALA A 151 -3.72 21.22 18.18
CA ALA A 151 -2.49 20.45 17.96
C ALA A 151 -2.35 19.27 18.93
N ASN A 152 -2.67 19.43 20.21
CA ASN A 152 -2.66 18.30 21.17
C ASN A 152 -3.68 17.23 20.76
N ARG A 153 -4.92 17.62 20.42
CA ARG A 153 -5.94 16.69 19.95
C ARG A 153 -5.51 15.93 18.69
N GLU A 154 -4.92 16.62 17.72
CA GLU A 154 -4.46 16.01 16.48
C GLU A 154 -3.28 15.05 16.71
N ALA A 155 -2.32 15.41 17.58
CA ALA A 155 -1.25 14.51 17.99
C ALA A 155 -1.79 13.23 18.64
N ARG A 156 -2.79 13.37 19.52
CA ARG A 156 -3.50 12.24 20.14
C ARG A 156 -4.21 11.36 19.09
N ASP A 157 -4.96 11.97 18.17
CA ASP A 157 -5.68 11.25 17.11
C ASP A 157 -4.70 10.50 16.19
N TYR A 158 -3.53 11.07 15.88
CA TYR A 158 -2.45 10.37 15.15
C TYR A 158 -1.87 9.19 15.93
N ALA A 159 -1.62 9.34 17.23
CA ALA A 159 -1.11 8.26 18.06
C ALA A 159 -2.10 7.07 18.12
N ILE A 160 -3.39 7.36 18.31
CA ILE A 160 -4.47 6.35 18.29
C ILE A 160 -4.61 5.71 16.89
N SER A 161 -4.54 6.52 15.84
CA SER A 161 -4.56 6.06 14.44
C SER A 161 -3.40 5.10 14.14
N SER A 162 -2.21 5.36 14.70
CA SER A 162 -1.05 4.46 14.60
C SER A 162 -1.30 3.12 15.28
N VAL A 163 -1.75 3.10 16.55
CA VAL A 163 -2.07 1.86 17.26
C VAL A 163 -3.16 1.05 16.54
N SER A 164 -4.25 1.70 16.17
CA SER A 164 -5.36 1.03 15.46
C SER A 164 -4.90 0.42 14.13
N SER A 165 -4.05 1.11 13.37
CA SER A 165 -3.47 0.58 12.13
C SER A 165 -2.60 -0.65 12.38
N ASN A 166 -1.78 -0.64 13.43
CA ASN A 166 -0.94 -1.78 13.81
C ASN A 166 -1.78 -3.02 14.18
N ILE A 167 -2.83 -2.82 14.98
CA ILE A 167 -3.76 -3.90 15.38
C ILE A 167 -4.46 -4.49 14.14
N VAL A 168 -5.00 -3.63 13.27
CA VAL A 168 -5.69 -4.08 12.04
C VAL A 168 -4.75 -4.81 11.09
N THR A 169 -3.51 -4.32 10.94
CA THR A 169 -2.47 -4.97 10.12
C THR A 169 -2.15 -6.37 10.67
N LYS A 170 -2.04 -6.49 12.00
CA LYS A 170 -1.80 -7.77 12.67
C LYS A 170 -2.97 -8.75 12.45
N LEU A 171 -4.22 -8.28 12.57
CA LEU A 171 -5.41 -9.09 12.29
C LEU A 171 -5.41 -9.59 10.84
N ASN A 172 -5.10 -8.72 9.87
CA ASN A 172 -5.01 -9.10 8.46
C ASN A 172 -3.95 -10.16 8.19
N ALA A 173 -2.84 -10.14 8.94
CA ALA A 173 -1.80 -11.15 8.87
C ALA A 173 -2.21 -12.51 9.45
N LEU A 174 -3.05 -12.53 10.50
CA LEU A 174 -3.55 -13.74 11.13
C LEU A 174 -4.67 -14.38 10.30
N PHE A 175 -5.66 -13.57 9.90
CA PHE A 175 -6.84 -14.05 9.17
C PHE A 175 -6.64 -13.92 7.65
N LYS A 176 -5.75 -14.74 7.09
CA LYS A 176 -5.54 -14.78 5.64
C LYS A 176 -6.65 -15.53 4.93
N ILE A 177 -7.19 -14.93 3.86
CA ILE A 177 -8.16 -15.59 2.99
C ILE A 177 -7.43 -16.57 2.06
N LYS A 178 -7.90 -17.83 2.05
CA LYS A 178 -7.54 -18.85 1.06
C LYS A 178 -8.73 -19.07 0.14
N ALA A 179 -8.50 -19.05 -1.18
CA ALA A 179 -9.54 -19.28 -2.17
C ALA A 179 -9.02 -20.19 -3.30
N ASN A 180 -9.85 -21.13 -3.75
CA ASN A 180 -9.51 -22.03 -4.84
C ASN A 180 -9.66 -21.31 -6.18
N ILE A 181 -8.81 -21.68 -7.14
CA ILE A 181 -8.91 -21.22 -8.52
C ILE A 181 -9.96 -22.09 -9.23
N ILE A 182 -10.95 -21.46 -9.87
CA ILE A 182 -12.10 -22.15 -10.50
C ILE A 182 -12.24 -21.85 -11.99
N SER A 183 -11.31 -21.13 -12.60
CA SER A 183 -11.28 -20.90 -14.04
C SER A 183 -9.89 -21.14 -14.60
N ASP A 184 -9.85 -21.35 -15.91
CA ASP A 184 -8.64 -21.15 -16.70
C ASP A 184 -8.21 -19.68 -16.66
N ILE A 185 -6.94 -19.43 -16.99
CA ILE A 185 -6.39 -18.08 -17.13
C ILE A 185 -6.80 -17.55 -18.49
N ILE A 186 -7.47 -16.39 -18.52
CA ILE A 186 -7.87 -15.72 -19.75
C ILE A 186 -7.39 -14.28 -19.64
N ASP A 187 -6.52 -13.83 -20.56
CA ASP A 187 -6.02 -12.45 -20.64
C ASP A 187 -5.47 -11.90 -19.31
N ASP A 188 -4.61 -12.67 -18.62
CA ASP A 188 -4.08 -12.37 -17.29
C ASP A 188 -5.13 -12.34 -16.15
N PHE A 189 -6.34 -12.87 -16.36
CA PHE A 189 -7.37 -12.95 -15.31
C PHE A 189 -7.62 -14.38 -14.83
N VAL A 190 -7.94 -14.51 -13.55
CA VAL A 190 -8.31 -15.76 -12.88
C VAL A 190 -9.52 -15.54 -11.99
N LYS A 191 -10.46 -16.49 -11.99
CA LYS A 191 -11.62 -16.49 -11.10
C LYS A 191 -11.38 -17.39 -9.89
N ILE A 192 -11.79 -16.92 -8.72
CA ILE A 192 -11.72 -17.68 -7.45
C ILE A 192 -13.10 -17.94 -6.84
N ASP A 193 -13.19 -18.97 -6.01
CA ASP A 193 -14.42 -19.43 -5.33
C ASP A 193 -14.75 -18.68 -4.03
N ARG A 194 -14.25 -17.45 -3.88
CA ARG A 194 -14.55 -16.58 -2.74
C ARG A 194 -14.80 -15.17 -3.23
N GLY A 195 -15.69 -14.45 -2.56
CA GLY A 195 -16.09 -13.09 -2.90
C GLY A 195 -16.31 -12.22 -1.66
N ARG A 196 -17.23 -11.25 -1.77
CA ARG A 196 -17.56 -10.28 -0.72
C ARG A 196 -17.95 -10.96 0.59
N ASN A 197 -18.66 -12.08 0.53
CA ASN A 197 -19.10 -12.85 1.69
C ASN A 197 -17.98 -13.57 2.41
N ALA A 198 -16.80 -13.67 1.79
CA ALA A 198 -15.58 -14.13 2.44
C ALA A 198 -14.69 -12.99 2.93
N GLY A 199 -15.10 -11.74 2.73
CA GLY A 199 -14.32 -10.56 3.08
C GLY A 199 -13.35 -10.11 1.99
N ILE A 200 -13.56 -10.53 0.74
CA ILE A 200 -12.77 -10.05 -0.40
C ILE A 200 -13.31 -8.69 -0.85
N TYR A 201 -12.40 -7.77 -1.14
CA TYR A 201 -12.68 -6.43 -1.66
C TYR A 201 -11.70 -6.08 -2.80
N GLU A 202 -12.04 -5.08 -3.61
CA GLU A 202 -11.22 -4.64 -4.74
C GLU A 202 -9.84 -4.12 -4.28
N GLY A 203 -8.80 -4.45 -5.02
CA GLY A 203 -7.41 -4.09 -4.69
C GLY A 203 -6.73 -5.01 -3.66
N MET A 204 -7.45 -5.96 -3.06
CA MET A 204 -6.86 -6.98 -2.18
C MET A 204 -5.86 -7.85 -2.94
N VAL A 205 -4.72 -8.18 -2.33
CA VAL A 205 -3.59 -8.82 -3.01
C VAL A 205 -3.44 -10.29 -2.58
N PHE A 206 -3.18 -11.15 -3.56
CA PHE A 206 -3.04 -12.59 -3.43
C PHE A 206 -1.76 -13.10 -4.10
N GLN A 207 -1.33 -14.31 -3.70
CA GLN A 207 -0.28 -15.08 -4.38
C GLN A 207 -0.82 -16.43 -4.81
N PHE A 208 -0.28 -16.95 -5.90
CA PHE A 208 -0.51 -18.34 -6.25
C PHE A 208 0.17 -19.24 -5.23
N ALA A 209 -0.48 -20.37 -4.92
CA ALA A 209 0.08 -21.38 -4.06
C ALA A 209 0.16 -22.72 -4.79
N SER A 210 1.35 -23.31 -4.77
CA SER A 210 1.59 -24.66 -5.29
C SER A 210 2.20 -25.53 -4.20
N SER A 211 1.72 -26.77 -4.09
CA SER A 211 2.40 -27.80 -3.31
C SER A 211 3.56 -28.38 -4.13
N VAL A 212 4.76 -28.38 -3.57
CA VAL A 212 5.93 -29.01 -4.18
C VAL A 212 6.50 -30.04 -3.21
N ASN A 213 6.80 -31.23 -3.71
CA ASN A 213 7.46 -32.27 -2.93
C ASN A 213 8.97 -31.99 -2.93
N MET A 214 9.55 -31.83 -1.74
CA MET A 214 10.99 -31.71 -1.53
C MET A 214 11.44 -32.90 -0.67
N GLY A 215 11.95 -33.94 -1.32
CA GLY A 215 12.23 -35.22 -0.66
C GLY A 215 10.95 -35.87 -0.14
N ASN A 216 10.90 -36.16 1.16
CA ASN A 216 9.74 -36.76 1.83
C ASN A 216 8.74 -35.73 2.39
N GLU A 217 8.98 -34.43 2.22
CA GLU A 217 8.12 -33.37 2.74
C GLU A 217 7.37 -32.64 1.62
N ARG A 218 6.06 -32.43 1.80
CA ARG A 218 5.24 -31.59 0.94
C ARG A 218 5.24 -30.17 1.48
N ARG A 219 5.84 -29.23 0.74
CA ARG A 219 5.91 -27.81 1.12
C ARG A 219 5.02 -26.97 0.21
N THR A 220 4.41 -25.94 0.79
CA THR A 220 3.66 -24.93 0.02
C THR A 220 4.62 -23.83 -0.41
N ILE A 221 4.70 -23.57 -1.71
CA ILE A 221 5.43 -22.44 -2.28
C ILE A 221 4.39 -21.41 -2.72
N LEU A 222 4.53 -20.17 -2.21
CA LEU A 222 3.72 -19.02 -2.61
C LEU A 222 4.52 -18.17 -3.58
N ASP A 223 4.01 -17.89 -4.77
CA ASP A 223 4.72 -17.08 -5.78
C ASP A 223 3.77 -16.30 -6.69
N GLY A 224 4.32 -15.33 -7.42
CA GLY A 224 3.54 -14.41 -8.24
C GLY A 224 2.70 -13.44 -7.40
N LYS A 225 1.93 -12.61 -8.10
CA LYS A 225 1.09 -11.56 -7.52
C LYS A 225 -0.18 -11.41 -8.32
N LEU A 226 -1.30 -11.40 -7.62
CA LEU A 226 -2.60 -11.09 -8.19
C LEU A 226 -3.28 -10.03 -7.33
N TYR A 227 -4.16 -9.25 -7.93
CA TYR A 227 -4.99 -8.32 -7.19
C TYR A 227 -6.43 -8.40 -7.68
N VAL A 228 -7.36 -8.18 -6.76
CA VAL A 228 -8.78 -8.29 -7.03
C VAL A 228 -9.26 -7.11 -7.88
N LYS A 229 -9.88 -7.43 -9.02
CA LYS A 229 -10.43 -6.45 -9.97
C LYS A 229 -11.94 -6.34 -9.94
N GLU A 230 -12.65 -7.45 -9.77
CA GLU A 230 -14.11 -7.48 -9.64
C GLU A 230 -14.49 -8.41 -8.49
N VAL A 231 -15.45 -8.00 -7.68
CA VAL A 231 -15.97 -8.78 -6.55
C VAL A 231 -17.47 -8.99 -6.66
N ARG A 232 -17.87 -10.26 -6.65
CA ARG A 232 -19.26 -10.70 -6.46
C ARG A 232 -19.42 -11.28 -5.06
N GLU A 233 -20.63 -11.69 -4.70
CA GLU A 233 -20.90 -12.22 -3.35
C GLU A 233 -20.04 -13.46 -3.03
N GLU A 234 -20.04 -14.45 -3.93
CA GLU A 234 -19.36 -15.74 -3.74
C GLU A 234 -18.09 -15.93 -4.57
N THR A 235 -17.79 -15.02 -5.50
CA THR A 235 -16.65 -15.16 -6.41
C THR A 235 -15.97 -13.83 -6.63
N ALA A 236 -14.70 -13.86 -7.01
CA ALA A 236 -13.95 -12.68 -7.40
C ALA A 236 -13.10 -12.98 -8.64
N ILE A 237 -12.85 -11.93 -9.42
CA ILE A 237 -11.95 -11.96 -10.57
C ILE A 237 -10.68 -11.21 -10.16
N LEU A 238 -9.56 -11.91 -10.30
CA LEU A 238 -8.23 -11.42 -9.97
C LEU A 238 -7.47 -11.18 -11.27
N ARG A 239 -6.74 -10.07 -11.35
CA ARG A 239 -5.76 -9.83 -12.41
C ARG A 239 -4.38 -10.25 -11.93
N ILE A 240 -3.67 -11.01 -12.75
CA ILE A 240 -2.29 -11.41 -12.55
C ILE A 240 -1.44 -10.17 -12.81
N ALA A 241 -0.80 -9.67 -11.76
CA ALA A 241 0.18 -8.59 -11.79
C ALA A 241 1.58 -9.14 -12.08
N GLU A 242 1.91 -10.31 -11.51
CA GLU A 242 3.17 -10.99 -11.71
C GLU A 242 2.95 -12.49 -11.80
N TYR A 243 3.46 -13.09 -12.87
CA TYR A 243 3.46 -14.53 -13.04
C TYR A 243 4.44 -15.20 -12.06
N PRO A 244 4.09 -16.36 -11.48
CA PRO A 244 5.01 -17.14 -10.67
C PRO A 244 6.20 -17.60 -11.52
N THR A 245 7.39 -17.48 -10.95
CA THR A 245 8.67 -17.86 -11.59
C THR A 245 9.18 -19.20 -11.07
N ARG A 246 8.73 -19.61 -9.88
CA ARG A 246 9.13 -20.86 -9.22
C ARG A 246 8.29 -22.07 -9.62
N PHE A 247 7.15 -21.85 -10.27
CA PHE A 247 6.28 -22.90 -10.79
C PHE A 247 5.40 -22.37 -11.91
N ARG A 248 4.87 -23.27 -12.75
CA ARG A 248 3.88 -22.90 -13.79
C ARG A 248 2.54 -22.59 -13.15
N VAL A 249 1.85 -21.54 -13.60
CA VAL A 249 0.53 -21.16 -13.03
C VAL A 249 -0.47 -22.31 -13.08
N SER A 250 -0.42 -23.15 -14.12
CA SER A 250 -1.25 -24.35 -14.25
C SER A 250 -1.14 -25.32 -13.06
N ASN A 251 -0.08 -25.23 -12.27
CA ASN A 251 0.15 -26.06 -11.09
C ASN A 251 -0.41 -25.43 -9.81
N ALA A 252 -0.84 -24.17 -9.85
CA ALA A 252 -1.48 -23.51 -8.72
C ALA A 252 -2.94 -23.96 -8.60
N SER A 253 -3.32 -24.44 -7.43
CA SER A 253 -4.69 -24.92 -7.14
C SER A 253 -5.51 -23.91 -6.34
N TYR A 254 -4.84 -23.00 -5.65
CA TYR A 254 -5.46 -21.96 -4.85
C TYR A 254 -4.57 -20.73 -4.79
N VAL A 255 -5.18 -19.63 -4.35
CA VAL A 255 -4.49 -18.40 -3.99
C VAL A 255 -4.56 -18.17 -2.50
N LEU A 256 -3.56 -17.49 -1.96
CA LEU A 256 -3.52 -17.08 -0.56
C LEU A 256 -3.33 -15.56 -0.49
N GLU A 257 -4.13 -14.90 0.34
CA GLU A 257 -4.00 -13.48 0.62
C GLU A 257 -2.59 -13.17 1.14
N ASN A 258 -2.03 -12.07 0.66
CA ASN A 258 -0.83 -11.48 1.23
C ASN A 258 -1.06 -10.01 1.59
N PRO A 259 -1.35 -9.70 2.86
CA PRO A 259 -1.68 -8.34 3.31
C PRO A 259 -0.45 -7.40 3.35
N TYR A 260 0.76 -7.92 3.16
CA TYR A 260 2.00 -7.14 3.19
C TYR A 260 2.45 -6.69 1.81
N MET A 261 1.87 -7.21 0.74
CA MET A 261 2.23 -6.80 -0.61
C MET A 261 1.47 -5.54 -1.01
N ASN A 262 2.23 -4.53 -1.42
CA ASN A 262 1.71 -3.28 -1.94
C ASN A 262 1.40 -3.43 -3.45
N PRO A 263 0.28 -2.93 -4.00
CA PRO A 263 0.06 -2.87 -5.44
C PRO A 263 1.07 -1.98 -6.21
N PHE A 264 1.89 -1.21 -5.52
CA PHE A 264 2.99 -0.44 -6.10
C PHE A 264 4.32 -1.17 -5.97
N ARG A 265 5.21 -1.00 -6.95
CA ARG A 265 6.63 -1.36 -6.87
C ARG A 265 7.46 -0.11 -6.79
N GLY A 266 8.48 -0.12 -5.94
CA GLY A 266 9.46 0.94 -5.96
C GLY A 266 10.59 0.63 -6.96
N ARG A 267 11.18 1.69 -7.52
CA ARG A 267 12.21 1.63 -8.54
C ARG A 267 13.36 2.59 -8.23
N VAL A 268 14.58 2.13 -8.45
CA VAL A 268 15.78 2.95 -8.45
C VAL A 268 16.54 2.71 -9.73
N ASN A 269 16.79 3.77 -10.48
CA ASN A 269 17.58 3.73 -11.71
C ASN A 269 18.89 4.47 -11.50
N ILE A 270 19.99 3.88 -11.97
CA ILE A 270 21.29 4.53 -12.08
C ILE A 270 21.68 4.47 -13.54
N TYR A 271 21.97 5.62 -14.15
CA TYR A 271 22.17 5.68 -15.58
C TYR A 271 23.24 6.67 -16.00
N TYR A 272 23.82 6.38 -17.17
CA TYR A 272 24.60 7.31 -17.95
C TYR A 272 23.65 8.11 -18.84
N THR A 273 23.90 9.41 -18.91
CA THR A 273 23.16 10.35 -19.76
C THR A 273 24.08 10.93 -20.83
N ASN A 274 23.53 11.12 -22.02
CA ASN A 274 24.15 11.85 -23.10
C ASN A 274 23.15 12.83 -23.72
N PHE A 275 23.48 14.11 -23.75
CA PHE A 275 22.67 15.16 -24.34
C PHE A 275 23.36 15.74 -25.58
N ASN A 276 22.63 15.76 -26.71
CA ASN A 276 23.08 16.26 -28.01
C ASN A 276 24.45 15.71 -28.51
N SER A 277 24.90 14.56 -27.99
CA SER A 277 26.25 14.00 -28.26
C SER A 277 27.43 14.88 -27.82
N SER A 278 27.18 16.00 -27.12
CA SER A 278 28.20 16.94 -26.66
C SER A 278 28.35 16.97 -25.14
N GLU A 279 27.30 16.57 -24.43
CA GLU A 279 27.22 16.61 -22.98
C GLU A 279 26.99 15.20 -22.44
N SER A 280 27.64 14.87 -21.34
CA SER A 280 27.54 13.54 -20.76
C SER A 280 27.65 13.57 -19.26
N GLY A 281 26.98 12.63 -18.60
CA GLY A 281 27.14 12.48 -17.16
C GLY A 281 26.36 11.32 -16.59
N LEU A 282 25.87 11.49 -15.37
CA LEU A 282 25.20 10.43 -14.62
C LEU A 282 23.90 10.96 -14.02
N GLY A 283 22.95 10.04 -13.86
CA GLY A 283 21.66 10.33 -13.26
C GLY A 283 21.13 9.21 -12.39
N PHE A 284 20.16 9.60 -11.58
CA PHE A 284 19.46 8.78 -10.60
C PHE A 284 17.97 9.05 -10.72
N LYS A 285 17.15 8.00 -10.89
CA LYS A 285 15.69 8.10 -10.76
C LYS A 285 15.22 7.29 -9.57
N PHE A 286 14.31 7.87 -8.79
CA PHE A 286 13.60 7.20 -7.72
C PHE A 286 12.11 7.23 -8.06
N GLY A 287 11.55 6.07 -8.35
CA GLY A 287 10.20 5.98 -8.86
C GLY A 287 9.36 4.89 -8.23
N MET A 288 8.11 4.86 -8.66
CA MET A 288 7.19 3.79 -8.41
C MET A 288 6.32 3.56 -9.63
N ASP A 289 5.91 2.31 -9.82
CA ASP A 289 4.88 1.95 -10.78
C ASP A 289 3.76 1.18 -10.10
N ASN A 290 2.60 1.15 -10.75
CA ASN A 290 1.59 0.14 -10.46
C ASN A 290 1.52 -0.88 -11.61
N TYR A 291 1.04 -2.09 -11.28
CA TYR A 291 0.80 -3.15 -12.27
C TYR A 291 -0.30 -2.84 -13.29
N GLU A 292 -0.84 -1.62 -13.27
CA GLU A 292 -1.83 -1.13 -14.23
C GLU A 292 -1.22 -0.21 -15.29
N GLY A 293 0.09 0.02 -15.20
CA GLY A 293 0.87 0.80 -16.15
C GLY A 293 1.17 2.21 -15.67
N PHE A 294 0.62 2.72 -14.58
CA PHE A 294 1.03 4.04 -14.10
C PHE A 294 2.49 4.01 -13.64
N TYR A 295 3.30 4.96 -14.13
CA TYR A 295 4.68 5.18 -13.70
C TYR A 295 4.86 6.63 -13.24
N PHE A 296 5.59 6.78 -12.13
CA PHE A 296 5.98 8.06 -11.57
C PHE A 296 7.42 7.97 -11.06
N ALA A 297 8.26 8.97 -11.35
CA ALA A 297 9.59 9.04 -10.78
C ALA A 297 10.04 10.48 -10.51
N PHE A 298 10.93 10.62 -9.54
CA PHE A 298 11.77 11.80 -9.39
C PHE A 298 13.08 11.54 -10.11
N ASP A 299 13.48 12.46 -10.99
CA ASP A 299 14.73 12.40 -11.72
C ASP A 299 15.71 13.45 -11.22
N PHE A 300 16.98 13.03 -11.08
CA PHE A 300 18.10 13.91 -10.82
C PHE A 300 19.28 13.47 -11.66
N ASN A 301 19.81 14.36 -12.49
CA ASN A 301 21.01 14.07 -13.26
C ASN A 301 21.90 15.29 -13.42
N PHE A 302 23.16 15.02 -13.72
CA PHE A 302 24.16 16.02 -14.03
C PHE A 302 24.84 15.67 -15.35
N ASP A 303 24.93 16.66 -16.24
CA ASP A 303 25.56 16.54 -17.55
C ASP A 303 26.75 17.53 -17.60
N ILE A 304 27.90 17.06 -18.08
CA ILE A 304 29.14 17.83 -18.16
C ILE A 304 29.50 18.06 -19.63
N ALA A 305 29.70 19.33 -19.98
CA ALA A 305 30.29 19.81 -21.22
C ALA A 305 31.71 20.34 -20.97
N SER A 306 32.40 20.79 -22.02
CA SER A 306 33.76 21.36 -21.91
C SER A 306 33.86 22.58 -20.98
N ASP A 307 32.81 23.40 -20.90
CA ASP A 307 32.78 24.68 -20.18
C ASP A 307 31.49 24.88 -19.37
N GLN A 308 30.66 23.84 -19.24
CA GLN A 308 29.33 23.90 -18.62
C GLN A 308 29.07 22.64 -17.81
N LEU A 309 28.49 22.81 -16.62
CA LEU A 309 27.88 21.75 -15.83
C LEU A 309 26.38 22.05 -15.74
N ASP A 310 25.57 21.10 -16.20
CA ASP A 310 24.12 21.18 -16.10
C ASP A 310 23.61 20.20 -15.06
N THR A 311 22.68 20.64 -14.24
CA THR A 311 21.94 19.78 -13.31
C THR A 311 20.47 19.84 -13.65
N PHE A 312 19.84 18.68 -13.79
CA PHE A 312 18.42 18.54 -14.05
C PHE A 312 17.76 17.90 -12.83
N THR A 313 16.66 18.49 -12.38
CA THR A 313 15.79 17.90 -11.35
C THR A 313 14.36 17.94 -11.84
N GLY A 314 13.68 16.79 -11.84
CA GLY A 314 12.37 16.67 -12.47
C GLY A 314 11.48 15.59 -11.89
N ILE A 315 10.27 15.55 -12.43
CA ILE A 315 9.26 14.55 -12.19
C ILE A 315 8.89 13.93 -13.53
N GLU A 316 9.04 12.62 -13.62
CA GLU A 316 8.65 11.82 -14.76
C GLU A 316 7.30 11.14 -14.51
N LEU A 317 6.43 11.21 -15.51
CA LEU A 317 5.14 10.52 -15.56
C LEU A 317 5.09 9.65 -16.81
N GLY A 318 4.61 8.42 -16.70
CA GLY A 318 4.55 7.52 -17.84
C GLY A 318 3.49 6.43 -17.75
N TYR A 319 3.33 5.70 -18.86
CA TYR A 319 2.46 4.53 -18.94
C TYR A 319 3.24 3.27 -19.37
N MET A 320 3.51 2.36 -18.44
CA MET A 320 4.24 1.12 -18.67
C MET A 320 3.37 0.08 -19.37
N ILE A 321 3.87 -0.42 -20.49
CA ILE A 321 3.31 -1.54 -21.24
C ILE A 321 4.26 -2.72 -21.03
N TYR A 322 3.79 -3.76 -20.34
CA TYR A 322 4.59 -4.96 -20.05
C TYR A 322 4.44 -6.02 -21.15
N ALA A 323 5.57 -6.60 -21.55
CA ALA A 323 5.66 -7.75 -22.44
C ALA A 323 6.71 -8.73 -21.90
N ASN A 324 6.28 -9.66 -21.04
CA ASN A 324 7.16 -10.63 -20.36
C ASN A 324 8.32 -9.95 -19.61
N ASN A 325 9.56 -10.19 -20.07
CA ASN A 325 10.77 -9.61 -19.50
C ASN A 325 11.09 -8.23 -20.05
N MET A 326 10.23 -7.64 -20.88
CA MET A 326 10.42 -6.29 -21.43
C MET A 326 9.30 -5.36 -20.99
N SER A 327 9.62 -4.09 -20.83
CA SER A 327 8.65 -3.00 -20.69
C SER A 327 8.92 -1.92 -21.72
N VAL A 328 7.87 -1.24 -22.18
CA VAL A 328 8.00 0.05 -22.86
C VAL A 328 7.16 1.07 -22.10
N THR A 329 7.75 2.22 -21.79
CA THR A 329 7.12 3.29 -21.02
C THR A 329 7.25 4.59 -21.80
N PRO A 330 6.23 4.97 -22.60
CA PRO A 330 6.09 6.35 -23.05
C PRO A 330 5.97 7.26 -21.82
N ASN A 331 6.78 8.31 -21.78
CA ASN A 331 6.93 9.16 -20.61
C ASN A 331 7.02 10.64 -20.99
N ILE A 332 6.82 11.46 -19.97
CA ILE A 332 7.02 12.90 -20.00
C ILE A 332 7.73 13.27 -18.70
N ASP A 333 8.91 13.87 -18.83
CA ASP A 333 9.65 14.45 -17.72
C ASP A 333 9.50 15.98 -17.71
N LEU A 334 9.37 16.55 -16.51
CA LEU A 334 9.09 17.95 -16.26
C LEU A 334 9.94 18.42 -15.10
N GLY A 335 10.72 19.47 -15.30
CA GLY A 335 11.65 19.88 -14.26
C GLY A 335 12.32 21.21 -14.47
N VAL A 336 13.38 21.41 -13.69
CA VAL A 336 14.26 22.57 -13.74
C VAL A 336 15.65 22.10 -14.17
N LYS A 337 16.20 22.79 -15.16
CA LYS A 337 17.60 22.71 -15.56
C LYS A 337 18.32 23.91 -14.93
N THR A 338 19.46 23.66 -14.31
CA THR A 338 20.35 24.68 -13.77
C THR A 338 21.73 24.51 -14.39
N SER A 339 22.22 25.57 -15.03
CA SER A 339 23.50 25.58 -15.74
C SER A 339 24.54 26.44 -15.03
N PHE A 340 25.72 25.86 -14.84
CA PHE A 340 26.91 26.53 -14.31
C PHE A 340 27.96 26.62 -15.43
N LYS A 341 28.17 27.82 -15.97
CA LYS A 341 29.15 28.05 -17.05
C LYS A 341 30.46 28.59 -16.49
N SER A 342 31.58 28.00 -16.86
CA SER A 342 32.91 28.39 -16.37
C SER A 342 33.29 29.83 -16.77
N ASN A 343 32.80 30.27 -17.93
CA ASN A 343 32.97 31.65 -18.43
C ASN A 343 32.15 32.70 -17.64
N TYR A 344 31.20 32.25 -16.81
CA TYR A 344 30.36 33.10 -15.96
C TYR A 344 30.23 32.50 -14.54
N PRO A 345 31.33 32.37 -13.77
CA PRO A 345 31.37 31.56 -12.56
C PRO A 345 30.51 32.09 -11.40
N THR A 346 30.06 33.34 -11.49
CA THR A 346 29.17 33.98 -10.50
C THR A 346 27.70 33.99 -10.91
N GLN A 347 27.37 33.42 -12.07
CA GLN A 347 26.01 33.40 -12.61
C GLN A 347 25.44 31.98 -12.62
N ILE A 348 24.18 31.87 -12.25
CA ILE A 348 23.40 30.63 -12.31
C ILE A 348 22.29 30.87 -13.32
N PHE A 349 22.21 30.01 -14.32
CA PHE A 349 21.15 30.06 -15.33
C PHE A 349 20.14 28.97 -15.04
N ASN A 350 18.86 29.33 -14.98
CA ASN A 350 17.78 28.39 -14.71
C ASN A 350 16.79 28.39 -15.86
N SER A 351 16.27 27.21 -16.16
CA SER A 351 15.22 27.03 -17.14
C SER A 351 14.26 25.94 -16.70
N PHE A 352 13.00 26.06 -17.11
CA PHE A 352 12.06 24.96 -17.02
C PHE A 352 12.24 24.07 -18.24
N TYR A 353 12.13 22.76 -18.07
CA TYR A 353 12.12 21.84 -19.21
C TYR A 353 10.90 20.94 -19.22
N LEU A 354 10.53 20.53 -20.44
CA LEU A 354 9.58 19.48 -20.74
C LEU A 354 10.28 18.49 -21.67
N SER A 355 10.28 17.21 -21.33
CA SER A 355 11.00 16.17 -22.05
C SER A 355 10.12 14.95 -22.30
N PRO A 356 9.31 14.92 -23.37
CA PRO A 356 8.64 13.70 -23.79
C PRO A 356 9.63 12.67 -24.32
N GLY A 357 9.34 11.40 -24.09
CA GLY A 357 10.14 10.31 -24.64
C GLY A 357 9.55 8.93 -24.42
N ALA A 358 10.43 7.94 -24.54
CA ALA A 358 10.11 6.56 -24.27
C ALA A 358 11.30 5.84 -23.65
N MET A 359 11.01 5.08 -22.59
CA MET A 359 11.94 4.17 -21.94
C MET A 359 11.63 2.72 -22.33
N MET A 360 12.65 1.96 -22.67
CA MET A 360 12.59 0.51 -22.88
C MET A 360 13.38 -0.17 -21.77
N GLU A 361 12.76 -1.15 -21.13
CA GLU A 361 13.35 -1.93 -20.03
C GLU A 361 13.47 -3.40 -20.44
N TYR A 362 14.55 -4.04 -19.99
CA TYR A 362 14.75 -5.48 -20.04
C TYR A 362 15.08 -6.02 -18.64
N LYS A 363 14.19 -6.85 -18.10
CA LYS A 363 14.30 -7.45 -16.77
C LYS A 363 15.17 -8.70 -16.82
N LEU A 364 16.33 -8.66 -16.18
CA LEU A 364 17.19 -9.82 -15.96
C LEU A 364 16.62 -10.75 -14.90
N THR A 365 16.12 -10.14 -13.82
CA THR A 365 15.48 -10.82 -12.69
C THR A 365 14.26 -10.03 -12.25
N LYS A 366 13.50 -10.53 -11.27
CA LYS A 366 12.38 -9.78 -10.67
C LYS A 366 12.80 -8.44 -10.03
N ASN A 367 14.07 -8.28 -9.67
CA ASN A 367 14.55 -7.12 -8.91
C ASN A 367 15.60 -6.29 -9.69
N ILE A 368 16.08 -6.76 -10.84
CA ILE A 368 17.18 -6.11 -11.58
C ILE A 368 16.87 -6.14 -13.07
N GLY A 369 17.06 -5.01 -13.73
CA GLY A 369 16.95 -4.86 -15.18
C GLY A 369 17.92 -3.85 -15.77
N PHE A 370 17.96 -3.77 -17.09
CA PHE A 370 18.61 -2.69 -17.82
C PHE A 370 17.56 -1.86 -18.53
N PHE A 371 17.84 -0.58 -18.75
CA PHE A 371 16.97 0.26 -19.54
C PHE A 371 17.75 1.16 -20.48
N ALA A 372 17.07 1.55 -21.56
CA ALA A 372 17.48 2.60 -22.46
C ALA A 372 16.29 3.53 -22.67
N GLU A 373 16.52 4.82 -22.57
CA GLU A 373 15.49 5.85 -22.71
C GLU A 373 15.98 6.91 -23.68
N THR A 374 15.04 7.39 -24.49
CA THR A 374 15.29 8.48 -25.44
C THR A 374 14.20 9.53 -25.25
N THR A 375 14.62 10.77 -25.00
CA THR A 375 13.72 11.91 -24.78
C THR A 375 14.17 13.11 -25.59
N TYR A 376 13.27 14.07 -25.84
CA TYR A 376 13.59 15.33 -26.48
C TYR A 376 13.29 16.50 -25.53
N ILE A 377 14.32 17.22 -25.11
CA ILE A 377 14.20 18.34 -24.18
C ILE A 377 13.73 19.58 -24.92
N PHE A 378 12.61 20.15 -24.46
CA PHE A 378 12.19 21.51 -24.71
C PHE A 378 12.56 22.38 -23.53
N ASP A 379 13.43 23.35 -23.74
CA ASP A 379 14.00 24.21 -22.73
C ASP A 379 13.35 25.60 -22.74
N PHE A 380 12.98 26.10 -21.57
CA PHE A 380 12.28 27.37 -21.37
C PHE A 380 13.05 28.24 -20.37
N PRO A 381 13.99 29.08 -20.85
CA PRO A 381 14.82 29.93 -20.02
C PRO A 381 14.01 30.87 -19.12
N ILE A 382 14.35 30.92 -17.83
CA ILE A 382 13.79 31.88 -16.89
C ILE A 382 14.58 33.19 -17.04
N LYS A 383 13.89 34.29 -17.37
CA LYS A 383 14.53 35.61 -17.44
C LYS A 383 14.99 36.03 -16.04
N ASN A 384 16.29 36.21 -15.86
CA ASN A 384 16.82 36.90 -14.68
C ASN A 384 16.66 38.42 -14.87
N GLU A 385 16.31 39.14 -13.80
CA GLU A 385 16.10 40.61 -13.81
C GLU A 385 17.39 41.41 -14.05
N THR A 386 18.56 40.77 -13.96
CA THR A 386 19.83 41.36 -14.36
C THR A 386 19.89 41.39 -15.89
N ASN A 387 20.41 42.48 -16.49
CA ASN A 387 20.55 42.75 -17.94
C ASN A 387 21.46 41.76 -18.70
N VAL A 388 21.36 40.46 -18.41
CA VAL A 388 22.06 39.38 -19.06
C VAL A 388 21.15 38.87 -20.17
N THR A 389 21.70 38.78 -21.38
CA THR A 389 21.04 38.15 -22.53
C THR A 389 20.47 36.80 -22.09
N PRO A 390 19.17 36.53 -22.29
CA PRO A 390 18.62 35.20 -22.01
C PRO A 390 19.47 34.16 -22.73
N LEU A 391 19.81 33.05 -22.06
CA LEU A 391 20.35 31.91 -22.78
C LEU A 391 19.36 31.53 -23.88
N SER A 392 19.89 31.22 -25.06
CA SER A 392 19.05 30.62 -26.10
C SER A 392 18.58 29.25 -25.60
N PRO A 393 17.32 28.87 -25.82
CA PRO A 393 16.82 27.56 -25.40
C PRO A 393 17.68 26.45 -26.02
N GLU A 394 18.24 25.59 -25.18
CA GLU A 394 19.09 24.47 -25.58
C GLU A 394 18.19 23.23 -25.74
N ASN A 395 17.39 23.20 -26.80
CA ASN A 395 16.56 22.03 -27.13
C ASN A 395 17.42 20.91 -27.70
N GLY A 396 17.09 19.65 -27.42
CA GLY A 396 17.94 18.57 -27.87
C GLY A 396 17.48 17.17 -27.55
N LEU A 397 18.14 16.20 -28.17
CA LEU A 397 17.94 14.78 -27.90
C LEU A 397 18.75 14.38 -26.66
N LYS A 398 18.12 13.66 -25.74
CA LYS A 398 18.76 13.03 -24.60
C LYS A 398 18.62 11.51 -24.67
N ILE A 399 19.72 10.81 -24.42
CA ILE A 399 19.75 9.35 -24.36
C ILE A 399 20.26 8.95 -22.98
N ASN A 400 19.47 8.14 -22.28
CA ASN A 400 19.83 7.58 -20.99
C ASN A 400 19.97 6.07 -21.12
N ILE A 401 21.04 5.48 -20.59
CA ILE A 401 21.23 4.03 -20.54
C ILE A 401 21.70 3.64 -19.15
N GLY A 402 21.03 2.67 -18.54
CA GLY A 402 21.29 2.35 -17.15
C GLY A 402 20.80 1.01 -16.66
N THR A 403 20.93 0.84 -15.36
CA THR A 403 20.45 -0.33 -14.60
C THR A 403 19.29 0.11 -13.72
N GLU A 404 18.29 -0.75 -13.61
CA GLU A 404 17.12 -0.58 -12.75
C GLU A 404 17.14 -1.62 -11.63
N PHE A 405 16.76 -1.18 -10.43
CA PHE A 405 16.49 -2.01 -9.26
C PHE A 405 15.03 -1.86 -8.83
N MET A 406 14.31 -2.98 -8.72
CA MET A 406 12.89 -3.04 -8.32
C MET A 406 12.73 -3.68 -6.93
N PHE A 407 11.80 -3.15 -6.12
CA PHE A 407 11.52 -3.59 -4.75
C PHE A 407 10.04 -3.62 -4.38
#